data_AF-A0A238J8W0-F1
#
_entry.id   AF-A0A238J8W0-F1
#
_cell.length_a   1.000
_cell.length_b   1.000
_cell.length_c   1.000
_cell.angle_alpha   90.00
_cell.angle_beta   90.00
_cell.angle_gamma   90.00
#
_symmetry.space_group_name_H-M   'P 1'
#
loop_
_entity.id
_entity.type
_entity.pdbx_description
1 polymer ?
#
loop_
_entity_poly.entity_id
_entity_poly.type
_entity_poly.pdbx_seq_one_letter_code
_entity_poly.pdbx_strand_id
1 'polypeptide(L)'
;MIISKVEYTGFRDIGPGGCMRGSVSLVAGETRINVPLTLPRKVEIDKSQHRLLLLAEALRQTRRMPEYRRKGSLKLAPELMKARKQA
;
A
#
# COMPACT_ATOMS: atom_id res chain seq x y z
N MET A 1 14.38 -3.26 -6.73
CA MET A 1 13.89 -3.08 -5.35
C MET A 1 12.84 -4.15 -5.06
N ILE A 2 12.99 -4.88 -3.95
CA ILE A 2 12.02 -5.89 -3.50
C ILE A 2 11.37 -5.38 -2.22
N ILE A 3 10.07 -5.05 -2.29
CA ILE A 3 9.29 -4.64 -1.11
C ILE A 3 9.09 -5.86 -0.23
N SER A 4 9.65 -5.85 0.97
CA SER A 4 9.55 -6.92 1.96
C SER A 4 8.39 -6.70 2.95
N LYS A 5 8.00 -5.44 3.16
CA LYS A 5 6.93 -5.08 4.11
C LYS A 5 6.08 -3.94 3.57
N VAL A 6 4.78 -4.00 3.88
CA VAL A 6 3.81 -2.94 3.57
C VAL A 6 3.15 -2.52 4.88
N GLU A 7 3.16 -1.22 5.16
CA GLU A 7 2.50 -0.66 6.35
C GLU A 7 1.44 0.36 5.93
N TYR A 8 0.28 0.30 6.58
CA TYR A 8 -0.84 1.20 6.35
C TYR A 8 -0.98 2.10 7.56
N THR A 9 -0.97 3.42 7.35
CA THR A 9 -1.06 4.41 8.45
C THR A 9 -2.14 5.45 8.12
N GLY A 10 -2.81 5.98 9.14
CA GLY A 10 -3.80 7.06 8.97
C GLY A 10 -5.18 6.60 8.49
N PHE A 11 -5.32 5.40 7.94
CA PHE A 11 -6.62 4.86 7.52
C PHE A 11 -7.39 4.17 8.67
N ARG A 12 -7.59 4.84 9.81
CA ARG A 12 -8.29 4.26 10.96
C ARG A 12 -9.77 4.66 10.99
N ASP A 13 -10.60 3.73 11.46
CA ASP A 13 -12.06 3.81 11.47
C ASP A 13 -12.62 4.45 12.76
N ILE A 14 -11.88 5.36 13.40
CA ILE A 14 -12.17 5.82 14.78
C ILE A 14 -13.22 6.94 14.85
N GLY A 15 -14.00 7.17 13.79
CA GLY A 15 -15.04 8.19 13.76
C GLY A 15 -16.10 7.87 12.71
N PRO A 16 -17.32 8.42 12.83
CA PRO A 16 -18.45 8.10 11.97
C PRO A 16 -18.10 8.33 10.49
N GLY A 17 -17.81 7.21 9.84
CA GLY A 17 -17.49 7.03 8.45
C GLY A 17 -16.00 7.19 8.09
N GLY A 18 -15.11 6.41 8.67
CA GLY A 18 -13.80 6.06 8.10
C GLY A 18 -12.83 7.21 7.75
N CYS A 19 -11.58 6.84 7.47
CA CYS A 19 -10.57 7.79 7.00
C CYS A 19 -10.47 7.77 5.47
N MET A 20 -10.73 8.92 4.83
CA MET A 20 -10.50 9.12 3.38
C MET A 20 -9.04 9.40 3.06
N ARG A 21 -8.18 9.59 4.06
CA ARG A 21 -6.76 9.92 3.89
C ARG A 21 -5.91 9.01 4.75
N GLY A 22 -4.76 8.64 4.23
CA GLY A 22 -3.76 7.85 4.94
C GLY A 22 -2.50 7.74 4.10
N SER A 23 -1.61 6.81 4.47
CA SER A 23 -0.44 6.53 3.68
C SER A 23 -0.09 5.05 3.70
N VAL A 24 0.46 4.60 2.58
CA VAL A 24 1.01 3.26 2.41
C VAL A 24 2.52 3.40 2.36
N SER A 25 3.21 2.77 3.30
CA SER A 25 4.66 2.70 3.31
C SER A 25 5.10 1.38 2.67
N LEU A 26 5.89 1.48 1.60
CA LEU A 26 6.56 0.35 0.95
C LEU A 26 8.00 0.29 1.49
N VAL A 27 8.33 -0.80 2.17
CA VAL A 27 9.65 -1.00 2.79
C VAL A 27 10.43 -2.06 2.03
N ALA A 28 11.67 -1.75 1.65
CA ALA A 28 12.62 -2.67 1.04
C ALA A 28 14.00 -2.47 1.67
N GLY A 29 14.40 -3.38 2.57
CA GLY A 29 15.63 -3.21 3.36
C GLY A 29 15.57 -1.91 4.14
N GLU A 30 16.56 -1.03 3.94
CA GLU A 30 16.66 0.30 4.57
C GLU A 30 15.85 1.38 3.84
N THR A 31 15.36 1.11 2.64
CA THR A 31 14.58 2.08 1.87
C THR A 31 13.12 2.01 2.25
N ARG A 32 12.55 3.14 2.67
CA ARG A 32 11.12 3.31 2.94
C ARG A 32 10.53 4.37 2.03
N ILE A 33 9.54 3.99 1.23
CA ILE A 33 8.78 4.90 0.39
C ILE A 33 7.43 5.12 1.04
N ASN A 34 7.15 6.34 1.49
CA ASN A 34 5.85 6.69 2.06
C ASN A 34 4.97 7.31 0.96
N VAL A 35 3.87 6.64 0.63
CA VAL A 35 2.93 7.09 -0.41
C VAL A 35 1.66 7.60 0.25
N PRO A 36 1.43 8.92 0.34
CA PRO A 36 0.19 9.46 0.85
C PRO A 36 -0.94 9.18 -0.14
N LEU A 37 -2.04 8.61 0.34
CA LEU A 37 -3.22 8.28 -0.45
C LEU A 37 -4.42 9.04 0.07
N THR A 38 -5.19 9.60 -0.87
CA THR A 38 -6.54 10.11 -0.62
C THR A 38 -7.51 9.26 -1.43
N LEU A 39 -8.49 8.69 -0.75
CA LEU A 39 -9.52 7.84 -1.33
C LEU A 39 -10.77 8.66 -1.65
N PRO A 40 -11.43 8.38 -2.79
CA PRO A 40 -12.65 9.08 -3.19
C PRO A 40 -13.87 8.70 -2.33
N ARG A 41 -13.80 7.56 -1.63
CA ARG A 41 -14.86 7.06 -0.73
C ARG A 41 -14.24 6.57 0.56
N LYS A 42 -15.05 6.53 1.62
CA LYS A 42 -14.70 5.97 2.92
C LYS A 42 -14.44 4.47 2.74
N VAL A 43 -13.31 4.00 3.23
CA VAL A 43 -12.84 2.63 3.03
C VAL A 43 -12.46 2.02 4.36
N GLU A 44 -13.13 0.93 4.73
CA GLU A 44 -12.78 0.10 5.88
C GLU A 44 -11.53 -0.72 5.57
N ILE A 45 -10.42 -0.39 6.22
CA ILE A 45 -9.14 -1.09 6.05
C ILE A 45 -9.16 -2.51 6.56
N ASP A 46 -10.06 -2.86 7.48
CA ASP A 46 -10.11 -4.21 8.04
C ASP A 46 -10.62 -5.26 7.06
N LYS A 47 -11.19 -4.82 5.93
CA LYS A 47 -11.49 -5.69 4.79
C LYS A 47 -10.26 -5.87 3.89
N SER A 48 -9.81 -7.11 3.74
CA SER A 48 -8.63 -7.50 2.95
C SER A 48 -8.63 -6.96 1.50
N GLN A 49 -9.79 -6.81 0.87
CA GLN A 49 -9.92 -6.26 -0.49
C GLN A 49 -9.47 -4.80 -0.58
N HIS A 50 -9.78 -3.99 0.43
CA HIS A 50 -9.43 -2.57 0.44
C HIS A 50 -7.94 -2.33 0.63
N ARG A 51 -7.27 -3.17 1.44
CA ARG A 51 -5.81 -3.13 1.60
C ARG A 51 -5.12 -3.38 0.26
N LEU A 52 -5.62 -4.33 -0.54
CA LEU A 52 -5.07 -4.60 -1.87
C LEU A 52 -5.26 -3.43 -2.85
N LEU A 53 -6.42 -2.77 -2.82
CA LEU A 53 -6.66 -1.58 -3.65
C LEU A 53 -5.70 -0.44 -3.28
N LEU A 54 -5.50 -0.22 -1.97
CA LEU A 54 -4.56 0.77 -1.46
C LEU A 54 -3.12 0.46 -1.86
N LEU A 55 -2.70 -0.80 -1.75
CA LEU A 55 -1.39 -1.25 -2.20
C LEU A 55 -1.22 -1.06 -3.71
N ALA A 56 -2.21 -1.43 -4.52
CA ALA A 56 -2.18 -1.25 -5.96
C ALA A 56 -2.03 0.22 -6.35
N GLU A 57 -2.76 1.12 -5.67
CA GLU A 57 -2.67 2.55 -5.89
C GLU A 57 -1.30 3.11 -5.46
N ALA A 58 -0.79 2.68 -4.31
CA ALA A 58 0.54 3.07 -3.84
C ALA A 58 1.64 2.66 -4.84
N LEU A 59 1.57 1.42 -5.35
CA LEU A 59 2.49 0.94 -6.39
C LEU A 59 2.34 1.72 -7.70
N ARG A 60 1.10 2.06 -8.10
CA ARG A 60 0.83 2.87 -9.29
C ARG A 60 1.47 4.25 -9.19
N GLN A 61 1.33 4.92 -8.06
CA GLN A 61 1.94 6.24 -7.83
C GLN A 61 3.46 6.15 -7.76
N THR A 62 3.98 5.16 -7.04
CA THR A 62 5.44 4.95 -6.94
C THR A 62 6.07 4.71 -8.31
N ARG A 63 5.42 3.92 -9.19
CA ARG A 63 5.91 3.68 -10.57
C ARG A 63 5.90 4.93 -11.46
N ARG A 64 5.21 6.01 -11.08
CA ARG A 64 5.24 7.27 -11.83
C ARG A 64 6.43 8.15 -11.45
N MET A 65 7.00 7.93 -10.26
CA MET A 65 8.19 8.62 -9.78
C MET A 65 9.39 8.28 -10.69
N PRO A 66 10.18 9.27 -11.14
CA PRO A 66 11.31 9.06 -12.05
C PRO A 66 12.27 7.95 -11.61
N GLU A 67 12.52 7.88 -10.30
CA GLU A 67 13.44 6.94 -9.63
C GLU A 67 13.00 5.48 -9.80
N TYR A 68 11.70 5.24 -9.95
CA TYR A 68 11.10 3.90 -9.99
C TYR A 68 10.33 3.62 -11.29
N ARG A 69 10.43 4.49 -12.31
CA ARG A 69 9.67 4.38 -13.56
C ARG A 69 10.04 3.17 -14.43
N ARG A 70 11.27 2.64 -14.30
CA ARG A 70 11.75 1.52 -15.12
C ARG A 70 10.95 0.23 -14.86
N LYS A 71 10.58 -0.50 -15.91
CA LYS A 71 9.90 -1.79 -15.80
C LYS A 71 10.73 -2.76 -14.95
N GLY A 72 10.14 -3.30 -13.89
CA GLY A 72 10.82 -4.23 -12.97
C GLY A 72 11.63 -3.58 -11.84
N SER A 73 11.64 -2.25 -11.72
CA SER A 73 12.27 -1.50 -10.63
C SER A 73 11.71 -1.89 -9.25
N LEU A 74 10.39 -2.16 -9.19
CA LEU A 74 9.63 -2.53 -8.00
C LEU A 74 9.05 -3.93 -8.16
N LYS A 75 9.42 -4.82 -7.25
CA LYS A 75 8.86 -6.16 -7.10
C LYS A 75 8.35 -6.34 -5.67
N LEU A 76 7.26 -7.06 -5.49
CA LEU A 76 6.79 -7.45 -4.16
C LEU A 76 7.47 -8.77 -3.78
N ALA A 77 7.85 -8.92 -2.51
CA ALA A 77 8.32 -10.19 -2.00
C ALA A 77 7.22 -11.26 -2.12
N PRO A 78 7.56 -12.52 -2.45
CA PRO A 78 6.59 -13.61 -2.57
C PRO A 78 5.76 -13.80 -1.29
N GLU A 79 6.35 -13.55 -0.12
CA GLU A 79 5.68 -13.67 1.18
C GLU A 79 4.50 -12.70 1.34
N LEU A 80 4.56 -11.51 0.74
CA LEU A 80 3.43 -10.56 0.72
C LEU A 80 2.27 -11.03 -0.18
N MET A 81 2.53 -11.94 -1.12
CA MET A 81 1.53 -12.51 -2.02
C MET A 81 0.89 -13.79 -1.44
N LYS A 82 1.50 -14.40 -0.42
CA LYS A 82 1.03 -15.65 0.21
C LYS A 82 -0.08 -15.46 1.25
N ALA A 83 -0.48 -14.23 1.57
CA ALA A 83 -1.62 -13.93 2.46
C ALA A 83 -3.01 -14.40 1.94
N ARG A 84 -3.03 -15.28 0.93
CA ARG A 84 -4.23 -15.79 0.24
C ARG A 84 -4.65 -17.20 0.71
N LYS A 85 -4.06 -17.78 1.75
CA LYS A 85 -4.32 -19.19 2.14
C LYS A 85 -4.76 -19.46 3.59
N GLN A 86 -5.11 -18.42 4.35
CA GLN A 86 -5.69 -18.61 5.69
C GLN A 86 -6.81 -17.59 5.91
N ALA A 87 -7.98 -17.89 5.35
CA ALA A 87 -9.28 -17.39 5.76
C ALA A 87 -10.32 -18.43 5.34
#